data_AF-A0A7S3JT55-F1
#
_entry.id   AF-A0A7S3JT55-F1
#
_cell.length_a   1.000
_cell.length_b   1.000
_cell.length_c   1.000
_cell.angle_alpha   90.00
_cell.angle_beta   90.00
_cell.angle_gamma   90.00
#
_symmetry.space_group_name_H-M   'P 1'
#
loop_
_entity.id
_entity.type
_entity.pdbx_description
1 polymer ?
#
loop_
_entity_poly.entity_id
_entity_poly.type
_entity_poly.pdbx_seq_one_letter_code
_entity_poly.pdbx_strand_id
1 'polypeptide(L)'
;FDQRLILNGTQCVDCCYRCKDVCDNDFAGDCVNCDADGSELETLDVRRGWWRATEKSLRVYECPFDRSCRGGNTTNLVCFDGHHGALCGSCKQRYDYDIARNRCARCNDIEVMIRRLANFCILLIVIISSFFSFVWCFYRYQHKNMLAILKKCIITAVVEGKEIGVVDDTTANVIAANTNEQYNRENTRLSKSILTKLKIIVAAWQIASAAESVLRVRLPPIFSKVTRIIRLLGISIFDIGSTQCIFGWNYFEKLCAITLTPLAIIVLVSFLYYIWKRHYGVDRNKIFAGIAYGTLLYIYLIIPSISSSVITYFSCPHFDRGDQ
;
A
#
# COMPACT_ATOMS: atom_id res chain seq x y z
N PHE A 1 -39.29 -7.96 -6.32
CA PHE A 1 -40.31 -8.64 -7.15
C PHE A 1 -39.62 -9.72 -7.95
N ASP A 2 -39.58 -10.94 -7.42
CA ASP A 2 -39.67 -12.13 -8.26
C ASP A 2 -40.49 -13.17 -7.48
N GLN A 3 -41.62 -13.52 -8.06
CA GLN A 3 -42.64 -14.41 -7.50
C GLN A 3 -42.46 -15.77 -8.16
N ARG A 4 -42.44 -16.86 -7.36
CA ARG A 4 -43.20 -18.10 -7.59
C ARG A 4 -42.74 -19.20 -6.64
N LEU A 5 -43.46 -19.33 -5.54
CA LEU A 5 -43.81 -20.63 -4.94
C LEU A 5 -45.23 -20.47 -4.40
N ILE A 6 -46.21 -20.61 -5.30
CA ILE A 6 -47.62 -20.80 -4.91
C ILE A 6 -47.81 -22.32 -4.89
N LEU A 7 -47.73 -22.90 -3.70
CA LEU A 7 -48.32 -24.19 -3.41
C LEU A 7 -49.75 -23.92 -2.91
N ASN A 8 -50.71 -24.66 -3.46
CA ASN A 8 -52.15 -24.61 -3.20
C ASN A 8 -52.59 -24.03 -1.84
N GLY A 9 -53.36 -22.94 -1.88
CA GLY A 9 -54.49 -22.77 -0.96
C GLY A 9 -54.21 -22.35 0.48
N THR A 10 -52.99 -21.96 0.85
CA THR A 10 -52.73 -21.21 2.08
C THR A 10 -51.95 -19.94 1.73
N GLN A 11 -52.47 -18.78 2.12
CA GLN A 11 -51.60 -17.62 2.33
C GLN A 11 -50.50 -18.10 3.29
N CYS A 12 -49.22 -17.98 2.91
CA CYS A 12 -48.13 -18.23 3.86
C CYS A 12 -48.29 -17.25 5.02
N VAL A 13 -48.80 -17.73 6.15
CA VAL A 13 -48.96 -16.94 7.37
C VAL A 13 -47.62 -16.80 8.11
N ASP A 14 -46.59 -17.59 7.79
CA ASP A 14 -45.21 -17.35 8.25
C ASP A 14 -44.21 -17.87 7.21
N CYS A 15 -43.27 -17.02 6.78
CA CYS A 15 -42.18 -17.44 5.91
C CYS A 15 -41.09 -18.15 6.73
N CYS A 16 -41.19 -19.47 6.87
CA CYS A 16 -40.11 -20.26 7.47
C CYS A 16 -38.92 -20.40 6.49
N TYR A 17 -37.74 -19.95 6.92
CA TYR A 17 -36.48 -20.17 6.19
C TYR A 17 -35.73 -21.35 6.76
N ARG A 18 -35.00 -22.11 5.93
CA ARG A 18 -34.10 -23.14 6.43
C ARG A 18 -32.85 -22.47 6.96
N CYS A 19 -32.29 -22.94 8.06
CA CYS A 19 -31.07 -22.37 8.64
C CYS A 19 -29.88 -22.31 7.68
N LYS A 20 -29.81 -23.23 6.71
CA LYS A 20 -28.76 -23.21 5.67
C LYS A 20 -28.90 -22.04 4.70
N ASP A 21 -30.10 -21.50 4.52
CA ASP A 21 -30.39 -20.42 3.57
C ASP A 21 -30.10 -19.03 4.16
N VAL A 22 -29.89 -18.95 5.48
CA VAL A 22 -29.52 -17.74 6.25
C VAL A 22 -28.03 -17.40 6.07
N CYS A 23 -27.20 -18.42 5.85
CA CYS A 23 -25.77 -18.27 5.63
C CYS A 23 -25.50 -17.88 4.17
N ASP A 24 -24.74 -16.81 3.94
CA ASP A 24 -24.30 -16.46 2.57
C ASP A 24 -23.43 -17.60 2.00
N ASN A 25 -23.83 -18.15 0.84
CA ASN A 25 -23.35 -19.44 0.33
C ASN A 25 -21.98 -19.37 -0.36
N ASP A 26 -21.06 -20.25 0.06
CA ASP A 26 -20.19 -21.05 -0.84
C ASP A 26 -19.36 -22.12 -0.08
N PHE A 27 -19.29 -22.04 1.25
CA PHE A 27 -18.71 -23.09 2.08
C PHE A 27 -19.71 -23.51 3.16
N ALA A 28 -20.12 -24.78 3.11
CA ALA A 28 -20.99 -25.41 4.08
C ALA A 28 -20.36 -25.40 5.49
N GLY A 29 -20.60 -24.32 6.23
CA GLY A 29 -20.35 -24.21 7.66
C GLY A 29 -21.59 -23.68 8.34
N ASP A 30 -21.95 -24.26 9.48
CA ASP A 30 -23.03 -23.77 10.33
C ASP A 30 -22.68 -22.35 10.81
N CYS A 31 -23.27 -21.31 10.21
CA CYS A 31 -23.07 -19.93 10.64
C CYS A 31 -23.94 -19.57 11.87
N VAL A 32 -24.94 -20.38 12.16
CA VAL A 32 -25.95 -20.20 13.22
C VAL A 32 -26.15 -21.49 14.01
N ASN A 33 -26.54 -21.37 15.27
CA ASN A 33 -26.97 -22.50 16.10
C ASN A 33 -28.47 -22.71 15.93
N CYS A 34 -28.87 -23.83 15.34
CA CYS A 34 -30.27 -24.18 15.10
C CYS A 34 -30.70 -25.42 15.87
N ASP A 35 -30.22 -25.56 17.11
CA ASP A 35 -30.48 -26.74 17.95
C ASP A 35 -31.93 -26.83 18.44
N ALA A 36 -32.73 -25.77 18.26
CA ALA A 36 -34.16 -25.73 18.58
C ALA A 36 -35.02 -25.74 17.30
N ASP A 37 -36.05 -26.59 17.29
CA ASP A 37 -37.06 -26.59 16.23
C ASP A 37 -37.90 -25.31 16.30
N GLY A 38 -37.83 -24.48 15.26
CA GLY A 38 -38.67 -23.27 15.14
C GLY A 38 -38.11 -21.99 15.75
N SER A 39 -36.80 -21.77 15.74
CA SER A 39 -36.20 -20.50 16.19
C SER A 39 -36.69 -19.28 15.40
N GLU A 40 -37.11 -18.23 16.11
CA GLU A 40 -37.43 -16.92 15.52
C GLU A 40 -36.16 -16.15 15.17
N LEU A 41 -36.21 -15.26 14.16
CA LEU A 41 -35.07 -14.43 13.75
C LEU A 41 -34.48 -13.65 14.93
N GLU A 42 -35.35 -13.13 15.81
CA GLU A 42 -34.95 -12.36 17.00
C GLU A 42 -34.23 -13.20 18.06
N THR A 43 -34.46 -14.52 18.07
CA THR A 43 -33.83 -15.47 19.00
C THR A 43 -32.66 -16.24 18.40
N LEU A 44 -32.42 -16.08 17.10
CA LEU A 44 -31.44 -16.85 16.35
C LEU A 44 -30.01 -16.47 16.79
N ASP A 45 -29.29 -17.46 17.32
CA ASP A 45 -27.94 -17.32 17.84
C ASP A 45 -26.89 -17.52 16.74
N VAL A 46 -26.06 -16.50 16.54
CA VAL A 46 -25.01 -16.50 15.51
C VAL A 46 -23.72 -17.08 16.06
N ARG A 47 -23.10 -17.99 15.33
CA ARG A 47 -21.84 -18.62 15.77
C ARG A 47 -20.68 -17.64 15.80
N ARG A 48 -19.64 -17.99 16.56
CA ARG A 48 -18.39 -17.23 16.62
C ARG A 48 -17.78 -17.08 15.22
N GLY A 49 -17.30 -15.88 14.91
CA GLY A 49 -16.74 -15.55 13.59
C GLY A 49 -17.78 -15.04 12.58
N TRP A 50 -19.06 -15.04 12.95
CA TRP A 50 -20.16 -14.54 12.15
C TRP A 50 -20.82 -13.33 12.81
N TRP A 51 -21.45 -12.48 12.00
CA TRP A 51 -22.09 -11.23 12.40
C TRP A 51 -23.40 -11.04 11.66
N ARG A 52 -24.35 -10.44 12.37
CA ARG A 52 -25.68 -10.09 11.87
C ARG A 52 -25.93 -8.62 12.15
N ALA A 53 -26.55 -7.92 11.21
CA ALA A 53 -26.74 -6.47 11.32
C ALA A 53 -27.78 -6.08 12.38
N THR A 54 -28.89 -6.80 12.43
CA THR A 54 -30.00 -6.59 13.37
C THR A 54 -30.58 -7.93 13.81
N GLU A 55 -31.39 -7.96 14.87
CA GLU A 55 -32.09 -9.17 15.31
C GLU A 55 -33.13 -9.67 14.29
N LYS A 56 -33.57 -8.80 13.37
CA LYS A 56 -34.54 -9.12 12.32
C LYS A 56 -33.90 -9.41 10.95
N SER A 57 -32.59 -9.28 10.83
CA SER A 57 -31.87 -9.54 9.58
C SER A 57 -31.92 -11.03 9.26
N LEU A 58 -32.35 -11.37 8.04
CA LEU A 58 -32.38 -12.74 7.55
C LEU A 58 -30.99 -13.25 7.18
N ARG A 59 -30.09 -12.35 6.76
CA ARG A 59 -28.74 -12.74 6.33
C ARG A 59 -27.70 -12.62 7.43
N VAL A 60 -26.81 -13.60 7.48
CA VAL A 60 -25.66 -13.65 8.39
C VAL A 60 -24.36 -13.66 7.58
N TYR A 61 -23.39 -12.87 8.03
CA TYR A 61 -22.17 -12.57 7.30
C TYR A 61 -20.92 -12.97 8.09
N GLU A 62 -19.89 -13.47 7.41
CA GLU A 62 -18.64 -13.85 8.05
C GLU A 62 -17.77 -12.60 8.36
N CYS A 63 -17.12 -12.55 9.53
CA CYS A 63 -16.36 -11.39 9.99
C CYS A 63 -14.91 -11.34 9.50
N PRO A 64 -14.43 -10.23 8.91
CA PRO A 64 -13.24 -10.18 8.06
C PRO A 64 -11.94 -10.51 8.78
N PHE A 65 -11.87 -10.35 10.10
CA PHE A 65 -10.64 -10.61 10.86
C PHE A 65 -10.83 -11.65 11.95
N ASP A 66 -9.72 -12.30 12.31
CA ASP A 66 -9.68 -13.38 13.28
C ASP A 66 -10.19 -12.91 14.64
N ARG A 67 -11.18 -13.62 15.18
CA ARG A 67 -11.81 -13.28 16.46
C ARG A 67 -12.33 -11.83 16.51
N SER A 68 -12.80 -11.26 15.40
CA SER A 68 -13.49 -9.96 15.41
C SER A 68 -14.91 -10.08 15.99
N CYS A 69 -15.58 -11.18 15.69
CA CYS A 69 -16.94 -11.45 16.12
C CYS A 69 -16.99 -12.55 17.16
N ARG A 70 -17.61 -12.20 18.28
CA ARG A 70 -17.89 -13.10 19.41
C ARG A 70 -18.97 -14.12 19.03
N GLY A 71 -19.92 -13.73 18.19
CA GLY A 71 -21.18 -14.46 18.03
C GLY A 71 -22.12 -14.17 19.20
N GLY A 72 -23.38 -14.58 19.08
CA GLY A 72 -24.42 -14.32 20.06
C GLY A 72 -25.75 -13.91 19.44
N ASN A 73 -26.77 -13.79 20.31
CA ASN A 73 -28.11 -13.35 19.93
C ASN A 73 -28.28 -11.81 19.98
N THR A 74 -27.68 -11.13 20.96
CA THR A 74 -27.87 -9.68 21.18
C THR A 74 -26.92 -8.82 20.33
N THR A 75 -27.51 -7.98 19.49
CA THR A 75 -26.83 -7.11 18.51
C THR A 75 -25.74 -6.20 19.08
N ASN A 76 -25.89 -5.72 20.32
CA ASN A 76 -24.97 -4.75 20.92
C ASN A 76 -23.63 -5.33 21.42
N LEU A 77 -23.47 -6.66 21.48
CA LEU A 77 -22.30 -7.34 22.07
C LEU A 77 -21.63 -8.36 21.12
N VAL A 78 -21.96 -8.31 19.84
CA VAL A 78 -21.46 -9.25 18.82
C VAL A 78 -19.96 -9.08 18.56
N CYS A 79 -19.37 -7.90 18.82
CA CYS A 79 -17.96 -7.64 18.57
C CYS A 79 -17.06 -7.99 19.76
N PHE A 80 -15.90 -8.57 19.46
CA PHE A 80 -14.81 -8.71 20.43
C PHE A 80 -14.23 -7.36 20.86
N ASP A 81 -13.50 -7.36 21.97
CA ASP A 81 -12.87 -6.16 22.52
C ASP A 81 -11.92 -5.52 21.49
N GLY A 82 -12.03 -4.21 21.34
CA GLY A 82 -11.26 -3.45 20.37
C GLY A 82 -11.87 -3.38 18.97
N HIS A 83 -12.93 -4.14 18.68
CA HIS A 83 -13.66 -4.11 17.41
C HIS A 83 -15.02 -3.43 17.55
N HIS A 84 -15.46 -2.73 16.50
CA HIS A 84 -16.78 -2.10 16.42
C HIS A 84 -17.22 -1.92 14.95
N GLY A 85 -18.45 -1.45 14.76
CA GLY A 85 -19.04 -1.21 13.45
C GLY A 85 -19.54 -2.48 12.75
N ALA A 86 -19.96 -2.34 11.50
CA ALA A 86 -20.45 -3.45 10.70
C ALA A 86 -19.37 -4.53 10.53
N LEU A 87 -19.78 -5.81 10.61
CA LEU A 87 -18.90 -6.99 10.62
C LEU A 87 -17.79 -6.97 11.69
N CYS A 88 -17.87 -6.06 12.67
CA CYS A 88 -16.78 -5.80 13.61
C CYS A 88 -15.45 -5.49 12.90
N GLY A 89 -15.52 -4.91 11.70
CA GLY A 89 -14.39 -4.67 10.81
C GLY A 89 -13.62 -3.37 11.09
N SER A 90 -14.00 -2.61 12.11
CA SER A 90 -13.33 -1.36 12.48
C SER A 90 -12.75 -1.42 13.89
N CYS A 91 -11.57 -0.83 14.10
CA CYS A 91 -10.94 -0.78 15.42
C CYS A 91 -11.48 0.39 16.25
N LYS A 92 -11.80 0.13 17.53
CA LYS A 92 -12.17 1.16 18.52
C LYS A 92 -11.01 2.13 18.75
N GLN A 93 -11.30 3.30 19.32
CA GLN A 93 -10.25 4.24 19.74
C GLN A 93 -9.23 3.56 20.66
N ARG A 94 -7.94 3.88 20.47
CA ARG A 94 -6.78 3.26 21.15
C ARG A 94 -6.52 1.78 20.79
N TYR A 95 -7.16 1.28 19.73
CA TYR A 95 -6.81 0.05 19.07
C TYR A 95 -6.37 0.36 17.65
N ASP A 96 -5.55 -0.51 17.06
CA ASP A 96 -5.19 -0.41 15.66
C ASP A 96 -5.11 -1.80 15.03
N TYR A 97 -5.30 -1.85 13.72
CA TYR A 97 -5.30 -3.11 12.99
C TYR A 97 -3.89 -3.69 12.88
N ASP A 98 -3.68 -4.85 13.49
CA ASP A 98 -2.43 -5.58 13.44
C ASP A 98 -2.48 -6.57 12.27
N ILE A 99 -1.81 -6.23 11.16
CA ILE A 99 -1.68 -7.07 9.96
C ILE A 99 -1.08 -8.43 10.32
N ALA A 100 -0.19 -8.50 11.30
CA ALA A 100 0.27 -9.79 11.79
C ALA A 100 -0.91 -10.48 12.48
N ARG A 101 -1.48 -10.00 13.57
CA ARG A 101 -2.51 -10.83 14.24
C ARG A 101 -3.85 -10.95 13.50
N ASN A 102 -4.03 -10.30 12.36
CA ASN A 102 -5.29 -10.19 11.63
C ASN A 102 -6.44 -9.81 12.58
N ARG A 103 -6.22 -8.78 13.42
CA ARG A 103 -7.19 -8.30 14.41
C ARG A 103 -6.79 -6.91 14.94
N CYS A 104 -7.71 -6.24 15.63
CA CYS A 104 -7.41 -5.00 16.32
C CYS A 104 -6.61 -5.27 17.62
N ALA A 105 -5.42 -4.69 17.75
CA ALA A 105 -4.56 -4.79 18.93
C ALA A 105 -4.51 -3.45 19.68
N ARG A 106 -4.28 -3.49 21.00
CA ARG A 106 -4.21 -2.26 21.82
C ARG A 106 -2.95 -1.50 21.48
N CYS A 107 -3.03 -0.17 21.52
CA CYS A 107 -1.87 0.68 21.24
C CYS A 107 -0.68 0.41 22.19
N ASN A 108 -0.95 0.04 23.44
CA ASN A 108 0.06 -0.16 24.48
C ASN A 108 0.67 -1.57 24.52
N ASP A 109 0.32 -2.45 23.57
CA ASP A 109 0.90 -3.79 23.52
C ASP A 109 2.39 -3.72 23.14
N ILE A 110 3.27 -4.19 24.02
CA ILE A 110 4.75 -4.07 23.89
C ILE A 110 5.26 -4.70 22.57
N GLU A 111 4.77 -5.88 22.19
CA GLU A 111 5.14 -6.53 20.93
C GLU A 111 4.72 -5.74 19.69
N VAL A 112 3.63 -4.99 19.80
CA VAL A 112 3.14 -4.12 18.72
C VAL A 112 3.99 -2.86 18.68
N MET A 113 4.33 -2.30 19.85
CA MET A 113 5.22 -1.14 19.98
C MET A 113 6.63 -1.38 19.44
N ILE A 114 7.25 -2.54 19.73
CA ILE A 114 8.59 -2.89 19.20
C ILE A 114 8.55 -3.01 17.67
N ARG A 115 7.54 -3.69 17.13
CA ARG A 115 7.39 -3.85 15.66
C ARG A 115 7.15 -2.52 14.96
N ARG A 116 6.35 -1.63 15.57
CA ARG A 116 6.11 -0.26 15.09
C ARG A 116 7.40 0.55 15.07
N LEU A 117 8.18 0.49 16.15
CA LEU A 117 9.47 1.17 16.22
C LEU A 117 10.43 0.65 15.15
N ALA A 118 10.49 -0.67 14.96
CA ALA A 118 11.31 -1.27 13.90
C ALA A 118 10.92 -0.77 12.51
N ASN A 119 9.61 -0.76 12.18
CA ASN A 119 9.14 -0.27 10.88
C ASN A 119 9.43 1.23 10.68
N PHE A 120 9.24 2.05 11.71
CA PHE A 120 9.55 3.47 11.67
C PHE A 120 11.06 3.71 11.49
N CYS A 121 11.90 2.97 12.21
CA CYS A 121 13.35 3.02 12.06
C CYS A 121 13.80 2.58 10.66
N ILE A 122 13.22 1.53 10.09
CA ILE A 122 13.49 1.11 8.70
C ILE A 122 13.13 2.22 7.71
N LEU A 123 11.96 2.83 7.87
CA LEU A 123 11.53 3.95 7.04
C LEU A 123 12.48 5.15 7.15
N LEU A 124 12.89 5.50 8.37
CA LEU A 124 13.89 6.55 8.60
C LEU A 124 15.23 6.20 7.97
N ILE A 125 15.72 4.96 8.10
CA ILE A 125 16.97 4.50 7.46
C ILE A 125 16.85 4.59 5.93
N VAL A 126 15.72 4.24 5.34
CA VAL A 126 15.48 4.39 3.90
C VAL A 126 15.49 5.86 3.50
N ILE A 127 14.83 6.75 4.25
CA ILE A 127 14.85 8.20 3.99
C ILE A 127 16.26 8.76 4.13
N ILE A 128 16.96 8.39 5.20
CA ILE A 128 18.33 8.83 5.50
C ILE A 128 19.30 8.30 4.45
N SER A 129 19.19 7.04 4.03
CA SER A 129 20.01 6.47 2.96
C SER A 129 19.70 7.11 1.60
N SER A 130 18.44 7.44 1.32
CA SER A 130 18.05 8.20 0.13
C SER A 130 18.64 9.61 0.16
N PHE A 131 18.63 10.27 1.32
CA PHE A 131 19.24 11.57 1.54
C PHE A 131 20.76 11.51 1.41
N PHE A 132 21.43 10.55 2.04
CA PHE A 132 22.87 10.33 1.90
C PHE A 132 23.25 9.93 0.47
N SER A 133 22.42 9.18 -0.24
CA SER A 133 22.62 8.88 -1.66
C SER A 133 22.48 10.13 -2.51
N PHE A 134 21.51 10.99 -2.22
CA PHE A 134 21.35 12.30 -2.86
C PHE A 134 22.54 13.23 -2.58
N VAL A 135 23.00 13.28 -1.32
CA VAL A 135 24.16 14.07 -0.87
C VAL A 135 25.47 13.49 -1.42
N TRP A 136 25.63 12.17 -1.46
CA TRP A 136 26.76 11.50 -2.10
C TRP A 136 26.74 11.79 -3.60
N CYS A 137 25.58 11.66 -4.25
CA CYS A 137 25.43 12.04 -5.66
C CYS A 137 25.82 13.51 -5.86
N PHE A 138 25.42 14.40 -4.94
CA PHE A 138 25.84 15.81 -4.89
C PHE A 138 27.37 15.96 -4.77
N TYR A 139 28.03 15.25 -3.85
CA TYR A 139 29.49 15.27 -3.68
C TYR A 139 30.23 14.70 -4.89
N ARG A 140 29.82 13.55 -5.42
CA ARG A 140 30.43 12.92 -6.61
C ARG A 140 30.21 13.75 -7.87
N TYR A 141 29.07 14.44 -7.97
CA TYR A 141 28.77 15.33 -9.09
C TYR A 141 29.62 16.60 -9.06
N GLN A 142 29.76 17.23 -7.89
CA GLN A 142 30.72 18.32 -7.65
C GLN A 142 32.14 17.90 -8.08
N HIS A 143 32.58 16.71 -7.66
CA HIS A 143 33.92 16.22 -7.94
C HIS A 143 34.18 15.92 -9.43
N LYS A 144 33.16 15.43 -10.18
CA LYS A 144 33.30 15.18 -11.62
C LYS A 144 33.47 16.48 -12.43
N ASN A 145 32.85 17.58 -12.01
CA ASN A 145 33.03 18.88 -12.66
C ASN A 145 34.40 19.49 -12.35
N MET A 146 34.89 19.37 -11.11
CA MET A 146 36.25 19.81 -10.75
C MET A 146 37.34 19.02 -11.50
N LEU A 147 37.19 17.69 -11.61
CA LEU A 147 38.12 16.86 -12.38
C LEU A 147 38.08 17.16 -13.89
N ALA A 148 36.92 17.54 -14.42
CA ALA A 148 36.77 17.93 -15.83
C ALA A 148 37.45 19.28 -16.13
N ILE A 149 37.41 20.24 -15.19
CA ILE A 149 38.13 21.52 -15.29
C ILE A 149 39.64 21.29 -15.19
N LEU A 150 40.09 20.50 -14.21
CA LEU A 150 41.51 20.17 -14.02
C LEU A 150 42.09 19.43 -15.24
N LYS A 151 41.37 18.45 -15.80
CA LYS A 151 41.78 17.75 -17.03
C LYS A 151 41.91 18.70 -18.22
N LYS A 152 40.98 19.65 -18.38
CA LYS A 152 41.08 20.68 -19.43
C LYS A 152 42.33 21.52 -19.26
N CYS A 153 42.62 22.02 -18.06
CA CYS A 153 43.82 22.81 -17.79
C CYS A 153 45.12 22.02 -17.99
N ILE A 154 45.18 20.76 -17.56
CA ILE A 154 46.36 19.90 -17.75
C ILE A 154 46.61 19.63 -19.23
N ILE A 155 45.56 19.34 -20.01
CA ILE A 155 45.69 19.13 -21.46
C ILE A 155 46.22 20.40 -22.14
N THR A 156 45.68 21.59 -21.81
CA THR A 156 46.17 22.85 -22.37
C THR A 156 47.64 23.13 -22.01
N ALA A 157 48.03 22.86 -20.76
CA ALA A 157 49.41 23.08 -20.29
C ALA A 157 50.43 22.07 -20.87
N VAL A 158 50.01 20.84 -21.18
CA VAL A 158 50.89 19.83 -21.82
C VAL A 158 51.11 20.14 -23.30
N VAL A 159 50.09 20.65 -23.99
CA VAL A 159 50.18 21.02 -25.42
C VAL A 159 51.09 22.24 -25.65
N GLU A 160 51.16 23.17 -24.70
CA GLU A 160 52.08 24.32 -24.78
C GLU A 160 53.55 23.97 -24.46
N GLY A 161 53.84 22.75 -23.98
CA GLY A 161 55.14 22.44 -23.35
C GLY A 161 55.95 21.26 -23.90
N LYS A 162 55.63 20.64 -25.05
CA LYS A 162 56.36 19.43 -25.47
C LYS A 162 56.64 19.31 -26.97
N GLU A 163 57.92 19.20 -27.33
CA GLU A 163 58.41 18.72 -28.63
C GLU A 163 58.11 17.22 -28.81
N ILE A 164 57.73 16.87 -30.04
CA ILE A 164 57.00 15.67 -30.46
C ILE A 164 57.94 14.47 -30.68
N GLY A 165 57.57 13.32 -30.09
CA GLY A 165 57.78 12.00 -30.68
C GLY A 165 56.43 11.46 -31.16
N VAL A 166 56.27 11.29 -32.47
CA VAL A 166 54.97 11.16 -33.18
C VAL A 166 54.27 9.83 -32.87
N VAL A 167 53.40 9.82 -31.87
CA VAL A 167 52.07 9.21 -32.00
C VAL A 167 51.14 10.40 -32.13
N ASP A 168 50.44 10.52 -33.26
CA ASP A 168 49.59 11.69 -33.52
C ASP A 168 48.51 11.78 -32.42
N ASP A 169 48.50 12.92 -31.72
CA ASP A 169 47.62 13.25 -30.61
C ASP A 169 46.14 13.08 -30.99
N THR A 170 45.82 13.25 -32.28
CA THR A 170 44.47 12.98 -32.78
C THR A 170 44.11 11.50 -32.63
N THR A 171 45.02 10.57 -32.91
CA THR A 171 44.79 9.13 -32.86
C THR A 171 44.56 8.63 -31.42
N ALA A 172 45.35 9.11 -30.46
CA ALA A 172 45.19 8.75 -29.06
C ALA A 172 43.88 9.29 -28.46
N ASN A 173 43.51 10.52 -28.81
CA ASN A 173 42.24 11.14 -28.39
C ASN A 173 41.03 10.48 -29.05
N VAL A 174 41.13 10.07 -30.31
CA VAL A 174 40.07 9.34 -31.03
C VAL A 174 39.83 7.96 -30.43
N ILE A 175 40.89 7.21 -30.09
CA ILE A 175 40.75 5.91 -29.42
C ILE A 175 40.09 6.08 -28.05
N ALA A 176 40.56 7.02 -27.22
CA ALA A 176 39.98 7.28 -25.90
C ALA A 176 38.52 7.77 -25.95
N ALA A 177 38.15 8.57 -26.97
CA ALA A 177 36.77 9.02 -27.19
C ALA A 177 35.85 7.86 -27.56
N ASN A 178 36.29 6.99 -28.48
CA ASN A 178 35.53 5.82 -28.92
C ASN A 178 35.29 4.81 -27.79
N THR A 179 36.31 4.52 -26.97
CA THR A 179 36.16 3.59 -25.84
C THR A 179 35.20 4.12 -24.77
N ASN A 180 35.24 5.43 -24.50
CA ASN A 180 34.31 6.10 -23.57
C ASN A 180 32.88 6.13 -24.12
N GLU A 181 32.69 6.37 -25.42
CA GLU A 181 31.37 6.32 -26.06
C GLU A 181 30.78 4.90 -26.02
N GLN A 182 31.58 3.89 -26.33
CA GLN A 182 31.13 2.50 -26.31
C GLN A 182 30.75 2.05 -24.89
N TYR A 183 31.60 2.32 -23.90
CA TYR A 183 31.33 2.05 -22.48
C TYR A 183 30.08 2.77 -21.98
N ASN A 184 29.90 4.05 -22.33
CA ASN A 184 28.70 4.82 -21.96
C ASN A 184 27.43 4.28 -22.64
N ARG A 185 27.50 3.87 -23.91
CA ARG A 185 26.37 3.26 -24.62
C ARG A 185 25.96 1.93 -23.99
N GLU A 186 26.92 1.09 -23.62
CA GLU A 186 26.68 -0.21 -23.02
C GLU A 186 26.08 -0.09 -21.60
N ASN A 187 26.65 0.77 -20.74
CA ASN A 187 26.09 1.07 -19.42
C ASN A 187 24.68 1.69 -19.50
N THR A 188 24.42 2.54 -20.49
CA THR A 188 23.09 3.13 -20.68
C THR A 188 22.07 2.07 -21.12
N ARG A 189 22.47 1.13 -21.98
CA ARG A 189 21.60 -0.01 -22.38
C ARG A 189 21.34 -0.95 -21.22
N LEU A 190 22.37 -1.31 -20.46
CA LEU A 190 22.26 -2.18 -19.29
C LEU A 190 21.37 -1.54 -18.21
N SER A 191 21.58 -0.27 -17.89
CA SER A 191 20.75 0.48 -16.92
C SER A 191 19.29 0.56 -17.35
N LYS A 192 19.00 0.85 -18.64
CA LYS A 192 17.63 0.86 -19.17
C LYS A 192 16.96 -0.51 -19.09
N SER A 193 17.69 -1.58 -19.40
CA SER A 193 17.21 -2.96 -19.30
C SER A 193 16.91 -3.34 -17.85
N ILE A 194 17.82 -3.04 -16.92
CA ILE A 194 17.63 -3.28 -15.48
C ILE A 194 16.43 -2.49 -14.94
N LEU A 195 16.33 -1.19 -15.24
CA LEU A 195 15.20 -0.35 -14.81
C LEU A 195 13.86 -0.88 -15.32
N THR A 196 13.82 -1.40 -16.54
CA THR A 196 12.60 -1.99 -17.11
C THR A 196 12.20 -3.25 -16.35
N LYS A 197 13.16 -4.14 -16.06
CA LYS A 197 12.92 -5.35 -15.25
C LYS A 197 12.50 -5.03 -13.82
N LEU A 198 13.16 -4.08 -13.16
CA LEU A 198 12.81 -3.63 -11.81
C LEU A 198 11.41 -3.03 -11.76
N LYS A 199 11.02 -2.22 -12.75
CA LYS A 199 9.67 -1.66 -12.83
C LYS A 199 8.60 -2.74 -12.90
N ILE A 200 8.82 -3.81 -13.67
CA ILE A 200 7.89 -4.94 -13.78
C ILE A 200 7.76 -5.65 -12.43
N ILE A 201 8.88 -5.96 -11.78
CA ILE A 201 8.88 -6.63 -10.46
C ILE A 201 8.14 -5.77 -9.43
N VAL A 202 8.41 -4.47 -9.39
CA VAL A 202 7.75 -3.53 -8.48
C VAL A 202 6.25 -3.42 -8.77
N ALA A 203 5.84 -3.31 -10.04
CA ALA A 203 4.42 -3.27 -10.40
C ALA A 203 3.70 -4.57 -10.02
N ALA A 204 4.30 -5.73 -10.33
CA ALA A 204 3.74 -7.03 -9.97
C ALA A 204 3.57 -7.16 -8.45
N TRP A 205 4.56 -6.68 -7.69
CA TRP A 205 4.50 -6.65 -6.24
C TRP A 205 3.41 -5.71 -5.69
N GLN A 206 3.28 -4.51 -6.27
CA GLN A 206 2.24 -3.54 -5.90
C GLN A 206 0.83 -4.08 -6.15
N ILE A 207 0.62 -4.78 -7.27
CA ILE A 207 -0.67 -5.40 -7.58
C ILE A 207 -0.93 -6.57 -6.62
N ALA A 208 0.06 -7.44 -6.41
CA ALA A 208 -0.09 -8.59 -5.52
C ALA A 208 -0.39 -8.19 -4.06
N SER A 209 0.25 -7.14 -3.55
CA SER A 209 0.03 -6.64 -2.19
C SER A 209 -1.33 -5.93 -2.00
N ALA A 210 -1.90 -5.36 -3.06
CA ALA A 210 -3.21 -4.70 -3.04
C ALA A 210 -4.38 -5.62 -3.43
N ALA A 211 -4.12 -6.81 -3.98
CA ALA A 211 -5.16 -7.69 -4.52
C ALA A 211 -6.24 -8.07 -3.48
N GLU A 212 -5.83 -8.39 -2.26
CA GLU A 212 -6.74 -8.81 -1.18
C GLU A 212 -7.69 -7.68 -0.75
N SER A 213 -7.20 -6.44 -0.65
CA SER A 213 -8.04 -5.30 -0.26
C SER A 213 -8.98 -4.84 -1.36
N VAL A 214 -8.57 -4.95 -2.64
CA VAL A 214 -9.38 -4.50 -3.78
C VAL A 214 -10.44 -5.54 -4.16
N LEU A 215 -10.07 -6.82 -4.21
CA LEU A 215 -10.98 -7.85 -4.71
C LEU A 215 -12.08 -8.22 -3.71
N ARG A 216 -11.93 -7.89 -2.43
CA ARG A 216 -12.91 -8.21 -1.36
C ARG A 216 -13.27 -9.69 -1.24
N VAL A 217 -12.54 -10.56 -1.91
CA VAL A 217 -12.71 -12.01 -1.84
C VAL A 217 -11.81 -12.54 -0.74
N ARG A 218 -12.36 -13.33 0.17
CA ARG A 218 -11.55 -14.09 1.12
C ARG A 218 -10.80 -15.17 0.38
N LEU A 219 -9.49 -15.01 0.33
CA LEU A 219 -8.60 -16.02 -0.19
C LEU A 219 -8.61 -17.24 0.75
N PRO A 220 -8.50 -18.47 0.22
CA PRO A 220 -8.39 -19.67 1.05
C PRO A 220 -7.27 -19.53 2.10
N PRO A 221 -7.36 -20.21 3.24
CA PRO A 221 -6.48 -20.01 4.40
C PRO A 221 -4.97 -20.25 4.12
N ILE A 222 -4.64 -20.92 3.02
CA ILE A 222 -3.26 -21.08 2.54
C ILE A 222 -2.75 -19.78 1.89
N PHE A 223 -3.59 -19.16 1.06
CA PHE A 223 -3.26 -17.93 0.36
C PHE A 223 -3.26 -16.71 1.28
N SER A 224 -4.14 -16.64 2.28
CA SER A 224 -4.18 -15.53 3.25
C SER A 224 -2.90 -15.41 4.08
N LYS A 225 -2.24 -16.54 4.38
CA LYS A 225 -0.92 -16.54 5.05
C LYS A 225 0.17 -15.95 4.17
N VAL A 226 0.17 -16.29 2.89
CA VAL A 226 1.15 -15.80 1.91
C VAL A 226 0.92 -14.31 1.63
N THR A 227 -0.33 -13.89 1.40
CA THR A 227 -0.64 -12.46 1.18
C THR A 227 -0.31 -11.62 2.38
N ARG A 228 -0.47 -12.13 3.61
CA ARG A 228 -0.04 -11.43 4.82
C ARG A 228 1.46 -11.17 4.88
N ILE A 229 2.29 -12.12 4.45
CA ILE A 229 3.75 -11.90 4.33
C ILE A 229 4.04 -10.86 3.24
N ILE A 230 3.37 -10.95 2.09
CA ILE A 230 3.50 -10.00 0.98
C ILE A 230 3.11 -8.58 1.42
N ARG A 231 2.05 -8.44 2.23
CA ARG A 231 1.60 -7.14 2.76
C ARG A 231 2.54 -6.57 3.82
N LEU A 232 3.17 -7.41 4.65
CA LEU A 232 4.21 -6.98 5.60
C LEU A 232 5.48 -6.47 4.90
N LEU A 233 5.81 -7.05 3.74
CA LEU A 233 6.90 -6.61 2.88
C LEU A 233 6.47 -5.48 1.92
N GLY A 234 5.18 -5.14 1.90
CA GLY A 234 4.62 -4.02 1.15
C GLY A 234 5.00 -2.68 1.77
N ILE A 235 5.67 -1.83 0.99
CA ILE A 235 6.01 -0.46 1.41
C ILE A 235 4.76 0.43 1.23
N SER A 236 3.74 0.21 2.05
CA SER A 236 2.62 1.15 2.19
C SER A 236 2.95 2.08 3.37
N ILE A 237 3.53 3.24 3.08
CA ILE A 237 3.95 4.26 4.07
C ILE A 237 2.80 4.64 5.02
N PHE A 238 1.55 4.47 4.58
CA PHE A 238 0.35 4.82 5.35
C PHE A 238 -0.36 3.64 6.04
N ASP A 239 0.05 2.40 5.75
CA ASP A 239 -0.33 1.21 6.54
C ASP A 239 0.74 0.89 7.61
N ILE A 240 1.93 1.48 7.48
CA ILE A 240 3.08 1.29 8.38
C ILE A 240 2.90 1.96 9.75
N GLY A 241 1.89 2.81 9.92
CA GLY A 241 1.68 3.55 11.16
C GLY A 241 0.27 3.38 11.67
N SER A 242 0.16 2.92 12.90
CA SER A 242 -1.02 3.06 13.75
C SER A 242 -1.31 4.54 13.97
N THR A 243 -1.83 5.23 12.96
CA THR A 243 -2.08 6.68 13.00
C THR A 243 -3.09 7.03 14.08
N GLN A 244 -3.99 6.10 14.41
CA GLN A 244 -4.86 6.20 15.59
C GLN A 244 -4.08 6.17 16.91
N CYS A 245 -2.96 5.45 17.00
CA CYS A 245 -2.17 5.37 18.22
C CYS A 245 -1.20 6.54 18.41
N ILE A 246 -0.69 7.12 17.31
CA ILE A 246 0.30 8.21 17.36
C ILE A 246 -0.41 9.57 17.35
N PHE A 247 -1.31 9.76 16.39
CA PHE A 247 -1.91 11.05 16.11
C PHE A 247 -3.40 11.12 16.50
N GLY A 248 -3.98 10.02 16.97
CA GLY A 248 -5.41 9.96 17.30
C GLY A 248 -6.31 10.14 16.07
N TRP A 249 -5.78 9.96 14.86
CA TRP A 249 -6.50 10.35 13.65
C TRP A 249 -7.78 9.56 13.42
N ASN A 250 -8.83 10.28 13.07
CA ASN A 250 -10.09 9.70 12.61
C ASN A 250 -9.93 9.08 11.21
N TYR A 251 -10.93 8.29 10.80
CA TYR A 251 -10.93 7.63 9.50
C TYR A 251 -10.80 8.61 8.32
N PHE A 252 -11.45 9.77 8.41
CA PHE A 252 -11.38 10.84 7.39
C PHE A 252 -10.02 11.54 7.38
N GLU A 253 -9.46 11.87 8.54
CA GLU A 253 -8.15 12.51 8.66
C GLU A 253 -7.04 11.62 8.10
N LYS A 254 -7.16 10.29 8.31
CA LYS A 254 -6.27 9.31 7.70
C LYS A 254 -6.35 9.35 6.17
N LEU A 255 -7.55 9.43 5.59
CA LEU A 255 -7.72 9.53 4.13
C LEU A 255 -7.06 10.81 3.60
N CYS A 256 -7.33 11.97 4.23
CA CYS A 256 -6.72 13.24 3.83
C CYS A 256 -5.19 13.17 3.90
N ALA A 257 -4.62 12.57 4.95
CA ALA A 257 -3.19 12.41 5.08
C ALA A 257 -2.60 11.52 3.96
N ILE A 258 -3.26 10.41 3.63
CA ILE A 258 -2.86 9.51 2.54
C ILE A 258 -2.82 10.24 1.18
N THR A 259 -3.77 11.15 0.94
CA THR A 259 -3.89 11.84 -0.36
C THR A 259 -3.06 13.13 -0.44
N LEU A 260 -2.94 13.90 0.64
CA LEU A 260 -2.28 15.21 0.64
C LEU A 260 -0.77 15.13 0.85
N THR A 261 -0.31 14.21 1.70
CA THR A 261 1.12 14.00 1.96
C THR A 261 1.95 13.76 0.68
N PRO A 262 1.56 12.86 -0.23
CA PRO A 262 2.34 12.63 -1.46
C PRO A 262 2.38 13.87 -2.37
N LEU A 263 1.31 14.66 -2.41
CA LEU A 263 1.27 15.92 -3.17
C LEU A 263 2.22 16.96 -2.56
N ALA A 264 2.20 17.09 -1.23
CA ALA A 264 3.11 17.98 -0.51
C ALA A 264 4.58 17.59 -0.75
N ILE A 265 4.90 16.29 -0.76
CA ILE A 265 6.24 15.79 -1.06
C ILE A 265 6.66 16.14 -2.49
N ILE A 266 5.78 15.95 -3.49
CA ILE A 266 6.08 16.32 -4.89
C ILE A 266 6.41 17.80 -4.99
N VAL A 267 5.59 18.67 -4.38
CA VAL A 267 5.79 20.12 -4.42
C VAL A 267 7.10 20.50 -3.75
N LEU A 268 7.36 19.97 -2.55
CA LEU A 268 8.57 20.28 -1.78
C LEU A 268 9.85 19.82 -2.50
N VAL A 269 9.88 18.58 -2.98
CA VAL A 269 11.05 18.03 -3.70
C VAL A 269 11.27 18.77 -5.02
N SER A 270 10.21 19.06 -5.78
CA SER A 270 10.31 19.80 -7.04
C SER A 270 10.82 21.23 -6.82
N PHE A 271 10.37 21.88 -5.75
CA PHE A 271 10.79 23.22 -5.37
C PHE A 271 12.26 23.26 -4.93
N LEU A 272 12.69 22.33 -4.07
CA LEU A 272 14.09 22.22 -3.64
C LEU A 272 15.01 21.89 -4.83
N TYR A 273 14.60 20.98 -5.71
CA TYR A 273 15.35 20.66 -6.92
C TYR A 273 15.44 21.86 -7.88
N TYR A 274 14.37 22.63 -8.00
CA TYR A 274 14.34 23.84 -8.81
C TYR A 274 15.31 24.90 -8.28
N ILE A 275 15.25 25.22 -6.99
CA ILE A 275 16.18 26.18 -6.36
C ILE A 275 17.62 25.71 -6.52
N TRP A 276 17.88 24.43 -6.24
CA TRP A 276 19.21 23.84 -6.32
C TRP A 276 19.80 23.95 -7.73
N LYS A 277 19.03 23.56 -8.75
CA LYS A 277 19.49 23.64 -10.15
C LYS A 277 19.58 25.08 -10.66
N ARG A 278 18.71 25.97 -10.20
CA ARG A 278 18.73 27.38 -10.58
C ARG A 278 19.94 28.10 -10.01
N HIS A 279 20.34 27.78 -8.77
CA HIS A 279 21.58 28.28 -8.17
C HIS A 279 22.83 27.84 -8.94
N TYR A 280 22.77 26.68 -9.61
CA TYR A 280 23.87 26.15 -10.43
C TYR A 280 23.90 26.67 -11.88
N GLY A 281 23.02 27.61 -12.24
CA GLY A 281 22.97 28.20 -13.59
C GLY A 281 22.51 27.23 -14.69
N VAL A 282 21.80 26.15 -14.33
CA VAL A 282 21.34 25.15 -15.31
C VAL A 282 20.13 25.67 -16.10
N ASP A 283 20.11 25.40 -17.41
CA ASP A 283 18.99 25.75 -18.30
C ASP A 283 17.64 25.30 -17.75
N ARG A 284 16.65 26.21 -17.73
CA ARG A 284 15.28 25.94 -17.23
C ARG A 284 14.66 24.67 -17.82
N ASN A 285 14.89 24.39 -19.11
CA ASN A 285 14.32 23.21 -19.78
C ASN A 285 14.89 21.89 -19.24
N LYS A 286 16.19 21.83 -18.93
CA LYS A 286 16.83 20.65 -18.33
C LYS A 286 16.37 20.43 -16.88
N ILE A 287 16.07 21.52 -16.17
CA ILE A 287 15.48 21.47 -14.82
C ILE A 287 14.08 20.87 -14.90
N PHE A 288 13.23 21.40 -15.78
CA PHE A 288 11.85 20.95 -15.94
C PHE A 288 11.76 19.48 -16.35
N ALA A 289 12.59 19.03 -17.31
CA ALA A 289 12.65 17.64 -17.71
C ALA A 289 13.04 16.69 -16.54
N GLY A 290 13.98 17.13 -15.69
CA GLY A 290 14.39 16.38 -14.51
C GLY A 290 13.27 16.27 -13.46
N ILE A 291 12.57 17.38 -13.19
CA ILE A 291 11.41 17.40 -12.30
C ILE A 291 10.31 16.48 -12.84
N ALA A 292 9.91 16.65 -14.10
CA ALA A 292 8.85 15.86 -14.71
C ALA A 292 9.13 14.35 -14.66
N TYR A 293 10.35 13.93 -15.00
CA TYR A 293 10.75 12.53 -14.90
C TYR A 293 10.68 11.99 -13.47
N GLY A 294 11.18 12.76 -12.49
CA GLY A 294 11.12 12.39 -11.08
C GLY A 294 9.69 12.30 -10.55
N THR A 295 8.84 13.27 -10.88
CA THR A 295 7.43 13.30 -10.51
C THR A 295 6.68 12.10 -11.09
N LEU A 296 6.85 11.80 -12.38
CA LEU A 296 6.21 10.65 -13.03
C LEU A 296 6.63 9.32 -12.38
N LEU A 297 7.91 9.17 -12.04
CA LEU A 297 8.40 7.98 -11.37
C LEU A 297 7.84 7.84 -9.96
N TYR A 298 7.75 8.94 -9.21
CA TYR A 298 7.15 8.95 -7.88
C TYR A 298 5.67 8.59 -7.93
N ILE A 299 4.91 9.22 -8.83
CA ILE A 299 3.48 8.95 -9.07
C ILE A 299 3.26 7.46 -9.40
N TYR A 300 4.07 6.89 -10.29
CA TYR A 300 4.03 5.46 -10.63
C TYR A 300 4.16 4.56 -9.39
N LEU A 301 5.01 4.93 -8.43
CA LEU A 301 5.23 4.13 -7.22
C LEU A 301 4.08 4.22 -6.20
N ILE A 302 3.42 5.37 -6.12
CA ILE A 302 2.39 5.61 -5.10
C ILE A 302 0.96 5.31 -5.58
N ILE A 303 0.71 5.32 -6.90
CA ILE A 303 -0.62 5.15 -7.48
C ILE A 303 -1.35 3.91 -6.95
N PRO A 304 -0.75 2.70 -6.96
CA PRO A 304 -1.48 1.50 -6.54
C PRO A 304 -1.91 1.55 -5.08
N SER A 305 -1.04 2.09 -4.21
CA SER A 305 -1.32 2.23 -2.77
C SER A 305 -2.47 3.20 -2.53
N ILE A 306 -2.37 4.45 -3.03
CA ILE A 306 -3.39 5.47 -2.81
C ILE A 306 -4.72 5.07 -3.45
N SER A 307 -4.69 4.54 -4.67
CA SER A 307 -5.91 4.13 -5.39
C SER A 307 -6.66 3.04 -4.64
N SER A 308 -5.95 2.03 -4.13
CA SER A 308 -6.57 0.95 -3.34
C SER A 308 -7.17 1.47 -2.03
N SER A 309 -6.50 2.41 -1.34
CA SER A 309 -7.02 3.04 -0.11
C SER A 309 -8.30 3.83 -0.38
N VAL A 310 -8.34 4.62 -1.47
CA VAL A 310 -9.51 5.42 -1.86
C VAL A 310 -10.69 4.53 -2.25
N ILE A 311 -10.45 3.50 -3.08
CA ILE A 311 -11.50 2.56 -3.49
C ILE A 311 -12.08 1.83 -2.27
N THR A 312 -11.22 1.39 -1.35
CA THR A 312 -11.65 0.74 -0.12
C THR A 312 -12.49 1.66 0.76
N TYR A 313 -12.13 2.94 0.82
CA TYR A 313 -12.84 3.96 1.60
C TYR A 313 -14.28 4.17 1.15
N PHE A 314 -14.48 4.31 -0.16
CA PHE A 314 -15.81 4.63 -0.72
C PHE A 314 -16.71 3.43 -0.96
N SER A 315 -16.21 2.22 -0.74
CA SER A 315 -16.95 1.04 -1.09
C SER A 315 -17.83 0.59 0.08
N CYS A 316 -19.12 0.93 0.02
CA CYS A 316 -20.12 0.57 1.03
C CYS A 316 -20.76 -0.79 0.70
N PRO A 317 -20.59 -1.83 1.52
CA PRO A 317 -21.40 -3.04 1.41
C PRO A 317 -22.84 -2.76 1.88
N HIS A 318 -23.81 -3.30 1.14
CA HIS A 318 -25.21 -3.32 1.58
C HIS A 318 -25.44 -4.54 2.47
N PHE A 319 -25.93 -4.30 3.68
CA PHE A 319 -26.33 -5.35 4.61
C PHE A 319 -27.84 -5.40 4.72
N ASP A 320 -28.38 -6.60 4.85
CA ASP A 320 -29.77 -6.79 5.23
C ASP A 320 -30.01 -6.19 6.61
N ARG A 321 -30.98 -5.28 6.72
CA ARG A 321 -31.33 -4.60 7.98
C ARG A 321 -32.57 -5.20 8.64
N GLY A 322 -33.24 -6.16 7.99
CA GLY A 322 -34.46 -6.76 8.50
C GLY A 322 -35.69 -5.84 8.41
N ASP A 323 -35.70 -4.91 7.45
CA ASP A 323 -36.75 -3.90 7.26
C ASP A 323 -37.97 -4.42 6.45
N GLN A 324 -38.21 -5.74 6.42
CA GLN A 324 -39.32 -6.35 5.66
C GLN A 324 -40.60 -6.44 6.48
#